data_AF-D0P3J2-F1
#
_entry.id   AF-D0P3J2-F1
#
_cell.length_a   1.000
_cell.length_b   1.000
_cell.length_c   1.000
_cell.angle_alpha   90.00
_cell.angle_beta   90.00
_cell.angle_gamma   90.00
#
_symmetry.space_group_name_H-M   'P 1'
#
loop_
_entity.id
_entity.type
_entity.pdbx_description
1 polymer ?
#
loop_
_entity_poly.entity_id
_entity_poly.type
_entity_poly.pdbx_seq_one_letter_code
_entity_poly.pdbx_strand_id
1 'polypeptide(L)'
;MKLDVGPVPKADKSIPAPSLEEKIYFSQNIYKVNPKDLGAIVQLLQEQCPKALDKSSPDELDIVVDHIDNKTFRDLEKFVLEKVPEGSREPIATPKSSKT
;
A
#
# COMPACT_ATOMS: atom_id res chain seq x y z
N MET A 1 22.04 22.15 -16.44
CA MET A 1 22.23 21.30 -15.24
C MET A 1 21.43 20.02 -15.49
N LYS A 2 22.11 18.89 -15.73
CA LYS A 2 21.43 17.59 -15.85
C LYS A 2 21.40 17.02 -14.43
N LEU A 3 20.21 16.88 -13.84
CA LEU A 3 20.08 16.15 -12.58
C LEU A 3 20.34 14.68 -12.87
N ASP A 4 21.45 14.18 -12.33
CA ASP A 4 21.76 12.76 -12.22
C ASP A 4 20.77 12.14 -11.22
N VAL A 5 19.63 11.67 -11.73
CA VAL A 5 18.74 10.81 -10.96
C VAL A 5 19.46 9.47 -10.83
N GLY A 6 20.11 9.26 -9.68
CA GLY A 6 20.75 8.01 -9.31
C GLY A 6 19.81 6.81 -9.50
N PRO A 7 20.36 5.58 -9.57
CA PRO A 7 19.58 4.41 -9.94
C PRO A 7 18.41 4.21 -8.97
N VAL A 8 17.19 4.36 -9.49
CA VAL A 8 15.97 3.99 -8.79
C VAL A 8 16.13 2.54 -8.34
N PRO A 9 15.91 2.20 -7.05
CA PRO A 9 15.97 0.83 -6.59
C PRO A 9 15.10 -0.04 -7.50
N LYS A 10 15.74 -0.98 -8.19
CA LYS A 10 15.04 -1.89 -9.11
C LYS A 10 14.02 -2.64 -8.27
N ALA A 11 12.73 -2.46 -8.59
CA ALA A 11 11.66 -3.23 -7.98
C ALA A 11 12.02 -4.72 -8.06
N ASP A 12 11.98 -5.42 -6.93
CA ASP A 12 12.23 -6.84 -6.88
C ASP A 12 11.15 -7.54 -7.71
N LYS A 13 11.53 -8.04 -8.89
CA LYS A 13 10.61 -8.65 -9.86
C LYS A 13 9.99 -9.95 -9.33
N SER A 14 10.44 -10.46 -8.18
CA SER A 14 9.83 -11.62 -7.52
C SER A 14 8.51 -11.28 -6.82
N ILE A 15 8.27 -10.01 -6.48
CA ILE A 15 7.04 -9.59 -5.80
C ILE A 15 6.04 -9.08 -6.84
N PRO A 16 4.91 -9.78 -7.04
CA PRO A 16 3.94 -9.42 -8.06
C PRO A 16 3.31 -8.06 -7.73
N ALA A 17 3.21 -7.21 -8.75
CA ALA A 17 2.51 -5.95 -8.66
C ALA A 17 1.04 -6.18 -8.27
N PRO A 18 0.46 -5.37 -7.39
CA PRO A 18 -0.96 -5.45 -7.08
C PRO A 18 -1.78 -5.03 -8.30
N SER A 19 -2.80 -5.84 -8.60
CA SER A 19 -3.85 -5.53 -9.54
C SER A 19 -4.70 -4.34 -9.07
N LEU A 20 -5.47 -3.77 -9.99
CA LEU A 20 -6.40 -2.68 -9.67
C LEU A 20 -7.43 -3.11 -8.62
N GLU A 21 -7.93 -4.34 -8.72
CA GLU A 21 -8.89 -4.91 -7.77
C GLU A 21 -8.30 -5.01 -6.36
N GLU A 22 -7.06 -5.52 -6.24
CA GLU A 22 -6.35 -5.56 -4.94
C GLU A 22 -6.16 -4.16 -4.36
N LYS A 23 -5.81 -3.16 -5.19
CA LYS A 23 -5.69 -1.76 -4.73
C LYS A 23 -7.02 -1.19 -4.24
N ILE A 24 -8.13 -1.50 -4.93
CA ILE A 24 -9.47 -1.05 -4.53
C ILE A 24 -9.85 -1.65 -3.17
N TYR A 25 -9.67 -2.96 -2.99
CA TYR A 25 -9.97 -3.63 -1.72
C TYR A 25 -9.08 -3.15 -0.58
N PHE A 26 -7.79 -2.94 -0.86
CA PHE A 26 -6.87 -2.34 0.10
C PHE A 26 -7.34 -0.96 0.57
N SER A 27 -7.69 -0.06 -0.35
CA SER A 27 -8.23 1.26 -0.02
C SER A 27 -9.50 1.16 0.83
N GLN A 28 -10.44 0.28 0.47
CA GLN A 28 -11.68 0.08 1.22
C GLN A 28 -11.43 -0.49 2.63
N ASN A 29 -10.46 -1.39 2.77
CA ASN A 29 -10.09 -1.96 4.05
C ASN A 29 -9.37 -0.96 4.97
N ILE A 30 -8.57 -0.04 4.43
CA ILE A 30 -7.96 1.05 5.23
C ILE A 30 -9.04 1.87 5.95
N TYR A 31 -10.17 2.18 5.31
CA TYR A 31 -11.26 2.93 5.96
C TYR A 31 -11.92 2.18 7.14
N LYS A 32 -11.63 0.90 7.32
CA LYS A 32 -12.24 0.04 8.35
C LYS A 32 -11.30 -0.26 9.52
N VAL A 33 -10.04 0.18 9.46
CA VAL A 33 -9.10 0.02 10.58
C VAL A 33 -9.35 1.08 11.64
N ASN A 34 -8.99 0.78 12.89
CA ASN A 34 -9.11 1.76 13.96
C ASN A 34 -8.07 2.88 13.82
N PRO A 35 -8.31 4.10 14.37
CA PRO A 35 -7.40 5.25 14.23
C PRO A 35 -5.96 4.97 14.69
N LYS A 36 -5.78 4.16 15.73
CA LYS A 36 -4.45 3.76 16.22
C LYS A 36 -3.68 2.95 15.17
N ASP A 37 -4.35 2.02 14.50
CA ASP A 37 -3.74 1.18 13.47
C ASP A 37 -3.52 1.99 12.18
N LEU A 38 -4.38 2.96 11.87
CA LEU A 38 -4.17 3.91 10.78
C LEU A 38 -2.88 4.72 10.98
N GLY A 39 -2.62 5.21 12.19
CA GLY A 39 -1.37 5.89 12.53
C GLY A 39 -0.13 5.01 12.29
N ALA A 40 -0.23 3.71 12.61
CA ALA A 40 0.85 2.75 12.33
C ALA A 40 1.08 2.52 10.83
N ILE A 41 0.00 2.45 10.03
CA ILE A 41 0.10 2.36 8.55
C ILE A 41 0.81 3.58 7.98
N VAL A 42 0.42 4.78 8.43
CA VAL A 42 1.05 6.04 8.01
C VAL A 42 2.53 6.07 8.37
N GLN A 43 2.90 5.65 9.59
CA GLN A 43 4.30 5.57 10.00
C GLN A 43 5.08 4.57 9.13
N LEU A 44 4.51 3.40 8.84
CA LEU A 44 5.14 2.40 7.98
C LEU A 44 5.38 2.95 6.56
N LEU A 45 4.39 3.66 6.00
CA LEU A 45 4.52 4.32 4.70
C LEU A 45 5.59 5.41 4.74
N GLN A 46 5.65 6.19 5.82
CA GLN A 46 6.67 7.23 5.98
C GLN A 46 8.10 6.67 5.98
N GLU A 47 8.29 5.50 6.58
CA GLU A 47 9.60 4.83 6.69
C GLU A 47 9.97 4.06 5.42
N GLN A 48 9.02 3.31 4.84
CA GLN A 48 9.30 2.38 3.72
C GLN A 48 8.96 2.94 2.34
N CYS A 49 7.92 3.78 2.22
CA CYS A 49 7.44 4.28 0.92
C CYS A 49 6.91 5.72 1.01
N PRO A 50 7.77 6.70 1.37
CA PRO A 50 7.31 8.07 1.67
C PRO A 50 6.64 8.77 0.49
N LYS A 51 6.93 8.35 -0.75
CA LYS A 51 6.29 8.85 -1.99
C LYS A 51 4.79 8.54 -2.09
N ALA A 52 4.29 7.61 -1.27
CA ALA A 52 2.87 7.28 -1.21
C ALA A 52 2.10 8.18 -0.23
N LEU A 53 2.78 9.09 0.46
CA LEU A 53 2.17 10.08 1.34
C LEU A 53 2.24 11.45 0.68
N ASP A 54 1.09 11.97 0.27
CA ASP A 54 0.96 13.34 -0.21
C ASP A 54 0.59 14.26 0.96
N LYS A 55 1.42 15.30 1.13
CA LYS A 55 1.34 16.31 2.21
C LYS A 55 1.22 17.72 1.63
N SER A 56 0.70 17.83 0.40
CA SER A 56 0.50 19.11 -0.26
C SER A 56 -0.50 20.01 0.48
N SER A 57 -1.42 19.41 1.23
CA SER A 57 -2.32 20.07 2.16
C SER A 57 -1.70 20.13 3.57
N PRO A 58 -1.73 21.28 4.26
CA PRO A 58 -1.13 21.41 5.60
C PRO A 58 -1.91 20.67 6.69
N ASP A 59 -3.21 20.46 6.49
CA ASP A 59 -4.13 19.87 7.48
C ASP A 59 -4.53 18.42 7.14
N GLU A 60 -4.16 17.93 5.95
CA GLU A 60 -4.60 16.64 5.43
C GLU A 60 -3.39 15.82 4.96
N LEU A 61 -3.54 14.50 5.00
CA LEU A 61 -2.55 13.54 4.53
C LEU A 61 -3.25 12.55 3.62
N ASP A 62 -2.87 12.53 2.35
CA ASP A 62 -3.44 11.61 1.38
C ASP A 62 -2.52 10.40 1.18
N ILE A 63 -3.08 9.20 1.25
CA ILE A 63 -2.39 7.95 0.91
C ILE A 63 -2.63 7.67 -0.57
N VAL A 64 -1.60 7.88 -1.40
CA VAL A 64 -1.65 7.63 -2.85
C VAL A 64 -1.26 6.17 -3.12
N VAL A 65 -2.26 5.28 -3.15
CA VAL A 65 -2.07 3.82 -3.28
C VAL A 65 -1.27 3.44 -4.52
N ASP A 66 -1.42 4.17 -5.63
CA ASP A 66 -0.66 3.91 -6.86
C ASP A 66 0.84 4.17 -6.75
N HIS A 67 1.27 4.94 -5.75
CA HIS A 67 2.69 5.20 -5.51
C HIS A 67 3.35 4.18 -4.58
N ILE A 68 2.57 3.31 -3.92
CA ILE A 68 3.09 2.25 -3.04
C ILE A 68 3.82 1.22 -3.91
N ASP A 69 5.07 0.89 -3.55
CA ASP A 69 5.82 -0.17 -4.22
C ASP A 69 5.27 -1.56 -3.88
N ASN A 70 5.53 -2.54 -4.74
CA ASN A 70 4.96 -3.89 -4.62
C ASN A 70 5.24 -4.54 -3.25
N LYS A 71 6.45 -4.38 -2.71
CA LYS A 71 6.81 -4.99 -1.42
C LYS A 71 6.00 -4.36 -0.29
N THR A 72 6.05 -3.03 -0.21
CA THR A 72 5.33 -2.28 0.83
C THR A 72 3.83 -2.53 0.74
N PHE A 73 3.27 -2.64 -0.46
CA PHE A 73 1.86 -2.96 -0.65
C PHE A 73 1.49 -4.32 -0.03
N ARG A 74 2.26 -5.38 -0.30
CA ARG A 74 1.98 -6.72 0.23
C ARG A 74 2.11 -6.80 1.75
N ASP A 75 3.11 -6.10 2.30
CA ASP A 75 3.29 -6.01 3.75
C ASP A 75 2.11 -5.27 4.41
N LEU A 76 1.67 -4.15 3.82
CA LEU A 76 0.54 -3.37 4.29
C LEU A 76 -0.80 -4.08 4.14
N GLU A 77 -1.02 -4.76 3.01
CA GLU A 77 -2.23 -5.54 2.75
C GLU A 77 -2.45 -6.56 3.86
N LYS A 78 -1.41 -7.34 4.19
CA LYS A 78 -1.46 -8.29 5.30
C LYS A 78 -1.76 -7.61 6.63
N PHE A 79 -1.05 -6.52 6.93
CA PHE A 79 -1.25 -5.77 8.18
C PHE A 79 -2.68 -5.25 8.31
N VAL A 80 -3.20 -4.61 7.26
CA VAL A 80 -4.56 -4.05 7.22
C VAL A 80 -5.58 -5.15 7.47
N LEU A 81 -5.47 -6.30 6.80
CA LEU A 81 -6.41 -7.40 6.97
C LEU A 81 -6.42 -7.96 8.39
N GLU A 82 -5.27 -8.04 9.07
CA GLU A 82 -5.20 -8.43 10.48
C GLU A 82 -5.92 -7.43 11.41
N LYS A 83 -6.05 -6.16 11.00
CA LYS A 83 -6.69 -5.09 11.79
C LYS A 83 -8.15 -4.84 11.44
N VAL A 84 -8.61 -5.23 10.25
CA VAL A 84 -10.03 -5.13 9.88
C VAL A 84 -10.82 -6.25 10.56
N PRO A 85 -11.99 -5.96 11.18
CA PRO A 85 -12.88 -6.98 11.72
C PRO A 85 -13.31 -8.00 10.66
N GLU A 86 -13.28 -9.29 10.97
CA GLU A 86 -13.46 -10.38 10.00
C GLU A 86 -14.75 -10.26 9.17
N GLY A 87 -15.87 -9.91 9.81
CA GLY A 87 -17.16 -9.74 9.12
C GLY A 87 -17.29 -8.50 8.22
N SER A 88 -16.22 -7.70 8.09
CA SER A 88 -16.22 -6.47 7.31
C SER A 88 -15.06 -6.41 6.31
N ARG A 89 -14.24 -7.47 6.18
CA ARG A 89 -13.09 -7.51 5.27
C ARG A 89 -13.53 -7.59 3.81
N GLU A 90 -13.00 -6.71 2.98
CA GLU A 90 -12.98 -6.96 1.54
C GLU A 90 -12.04 -8.13 1.24
N PRO A 91 -12.36 -8.95 0.22
CA PRO A 91 -11.59 -10.14 -0.09
C PRO A 91 -10.17 -9.80 -0.55
N ILE A 92 -9.22 -10.66 -0.18
CA ILE A 92 -7.91 -10.67 -0.82
C ILE A 92 -8.10 -11.31 -2.18
N ALA A 93 -8.00 -10.55 -3.27
CA ALA A 93 -7.93 -11.15 -4.58
C ALA A 93 -6.58 -11.88 -4.68
N THR A 94 -6.57 -13.18 -4.38
CA THR A 94 -5.37 -13.98 -4.61
C THR A 94 -5.03 -13.92 -6.10
N PRO A 95 -3.78 -13.64 -6.50
CA PRO A 95 -3.42 -13.70 -7.90
C PRO A 95 -3.77 -15.12 -8.38
N LYS A 96 -4.69 -15.22 -9.35
CA LYS A 96 -5.05 -16.49 -9.97
C LYS A 96 -3.75 -17.09 -10.47
N SER A 97 -3.26 -18.12 -9.76
CA SER A 97 -2.12 -18.90 -10.23
C SER A 97 -2.55 -19.48 -11.57
N SER A 98 -2.02 -18.93 -12.66
CA SER A 98 -2.25 -19.42 -14.01
C SER A 98 -1.64 -20.82 -14.07
N LYS A 99 -2.42 -21.82 -13.69
CA LYS A 99 -2.08 -23.22 -13.92
C LYS A 99 -2.06 -23.42 -15.44
N THR A 100 -0.85 -23.68 -15.94
CA THR A 100 -0.59 -24.21 -17.29
C THR A 100 -1.39 -25.48 -17.55
#